data_AF-A0A538CVR2-F1
#
_entry.id   AF-A0A538CVR2-F1
#
_cell.length_a   1.000
_cell.length_b   1.000
_cell.length_c   1.000
_cell.angle_alpha   90.00
_cell.angle_beta   90.00
_cell.angle_gamma   90.00
#
_symmetry.space_group_name_H-M   'P 1'
#
loop_
_entity.id
_entity.type
_entity.pdbx_description
1 polymer ?
#
loop_
_entity_poly.entity_id
_entity_poly.type
_entity_poly.pdbx_seq_one_letter_code
_entity_poly.pdbx_strand_id
1 'polypeptide(L)' 'MEHRLAELTMQAEHARRRLDLYRARAYGLRPVSEGRMRELEREAASADERLRAARRARHGLA' A
#
# COMPACT_ATOMS: atom_id res chain seq x y z
N MET A 1 -10.14 16.98 7.22
CA MET A 1 -10.50 15.58 6.89
C MET A 1 -10.10 15.19 5.47
N GLU A 2 -10.36 16.03 4.46
CA GLU A 2 -10.01 15.73 3.05
C GLU A 2 -8.50 15.57 2.80
N HIS A 3 -7.68 16.45 3.38
CA HIS A 3 -6.22 16.34 3.31
C HIS A 3 -5.69 15.00 3.84
N ARG A 4 -6.21 14.54 4.98
CA ARG A 4 -5.80 13.25 5.57
C ARG A 4 -6.16 12.07 4.67
N LEU A 5 -7.32 12.12 4.02
CA LEU A 5 -7.74 11.07 3.11
C LEU A 5 -6.88 11.06 1.83
N ALA A 6 -6.52 12.23 1.31
CA ALA A 6 -5.62 12.37 0.17
C ALA A 6 -4.21 11.81 0.51
N GLU A 7 -3.66 12.15 1.68
CA GLU A 7 -2.38 11.60 2.15
C GLU A 7 -2.41 10.07 2.24
N LEU A 8 -3.43 9.49 2.88
CA LEU A 8 -3.58 8.05 3.00
C LEU A 8 -3.77 7.37 1.63
N THR A 9 -4.42 8.05 0.68
CA THR A 9 -4.60 7.55 -0.68
C THR A 9 -3.24 7.49 -1.40
N MET A 10 -2.47 8.58 -1.35
CA MET A 10 -1.12 8.63 -1.92
C MET A 10 -0.19 7.57 -1.30
N GLN A 11 -0.25 7.39 0.04
CA GLN A 11 0.55 6.38 0.75
C GLN A 11 0.20 4.96 0.30
N ALA A 12 -1.09 4.63 0.21
CA ALA A 12 -1.55 3.33 -0.25
C ALA A 12 -1.12 3.05 -1.69
N GLU A 13 -1.27 4.04 -2.59
CA GLU A 13 -0.81 3.90 -3.97
C GLU A 13 0.69 3.72 -4.08
N HIS A 14 1.48 4.49 -3.34
CA HIS A 14 2.93 4.38 -3.34
C HIS A 14 3.40 3.01 -2.84
N ALA A 15 2.78 2.48 -1.77
CA ALA A 15 3.09 1.16 -1.24
C ALA A 15 2.77 0.05 -2.26
N ARG A 16 1.59 0.12 -2.93
CA ARG A 16 1.22 -0.82 -4.00
C ARG A 16 2.20 -0.76 -5.17
N ARG A 17 2.53 0.43 -5.67
CA ARG A 17 3.50 0.60 -6.78
C ARG A 17 4.88 0.03 -6.44
N ARG A 18 5.34 0.17 -5.20
CA ARG A 18 6.61 -0.42 -4.74
C ARG A 18 6.57 -1.95 -4.75
N LEU A 19 5.47 -2.54 -4.28
CA LEU A 19 5.27 -3.99 -4.32
C LEU A 19 5.22 -4.50 -5.76
N ASP A 20 4.46 -3.85 -6.64
CA ASP A 20 4.33 -4.23 -8.04
C ASP A 20 5.66 -4.18 -8.77
N LEU A 21 6.45 -3.12 -8.56
CA LEU A 21 7.80 -3.02 -9.12
C LEU A 21 8.71 -4.15 -8.61
N TYR A 22 8.60 -4.51 -7.33
CA TYR A 22 9.41 -5.58 -6.74
C TYR A 22 9.00 -6.96 -7.28
N ARG A 23 7.70 -7.21 -7.46
CA ARG A 23 7.15 -8.40 -8.12
C ARG A 23 7.62 -8.50 -9.57
N ALA A 24 7.56 -7.40 -10.33
CA ALA A 24 8.06 -7.36 -11.71
C ALA A 24 9.56 -7.73 -11.79
N ARG A 25 10.37 -7.28 -10.82
CA ARG A 25 11.79 -7.68 -10.73
C ARG A 25 11.96 -9.18 -10.49
N ALA A 26 11.09 -9.80 -9.68
CA ALA A 26 11.13 -11.23 -9.42
C ALA A 26 10.89 -12.06 -10.70
N TYR A 27 9.93 -11.63 -11.52
CA TYR A 27 9.63 -12.29 -12.80
C TYR A 27 10.76 -12.15 -13.83
N GLY A 28 11.57 -11.09 -13.75
CA GLY A 28 12.72 -10.86 -14.63
C GLY A 28 13.98 -11.68 -14.29
N LEU A 29 13.85 -12.82 -13.60
CA LEU A 29 14.96 -13.69 -13.15
C LEU A 29 16.03 -12.98 -12.31
N ARG A 30 15.73 -11.80 -11.74
CA ARG A 30 16.63 -11.14 -10.79
C ARG A 30 16.50 -11.80 -9.40
N PRO A 31 17.61 -11.97 -8.66
CA PRO A 31 17.52 -12.38 -7.28
C PRO A 31 16.74 -11.33 -6.49
N VAL A 32 15.59 -11.74 -5.96
CA VAL A 32 14.76 -10.98 -5.03
C VAL A 32 14.77 -11.68 -3.68
N SER A 33 14.75 -10.90 -2.59
CA SER A 33 14.64 -11.46 -1.24
C SER A 33 13.17 -11.73 -0.95
N GLU A 34 12.83 -12.96 -0.61
CA GLU A 34 11.49 -13.32 -0.14
C GLU A 34 11.11 -12.54 1.13
N GLY A 35 12.07 -12.30 2.03
CA GLY A 35 11.86 -11.48 3.23
C GLY A 35 11.43 -10.06 2.86
N ARG A 36 12.12 -9.44 1.90
CA ARG A 36 11.78 -8.11 1.41
C ARG A 36 10.42 -8.07 0.69
N MET A 37 10.07 -9.15 -0.03
CA MET A 37 8.73 -9.27 -0.64
C MET A 37 7.65 -9.24 0.43
N ARG A 38 7.79 -10.06 1.48
CA ARG A 38 6.81 -10.12 2.60
C ARG A 38 6.70 -8.79 3.33
N GLU A 39 7.80 -8.05 3.49
CA GLU A 39 7.76 -6.69 4.05
C GLU A 39 6.92 -5.74 3.20
N LEU A 40 7.16 -5.70 1.89
CA LEU A 40 6.40 -4.85 0.97
C LEU A 40 4.91 -5.21 0.94
N GLU A 41 4.59 -6.50 1.01
CA GLU A 41 3.20 -6.98 1.12
C GLU A 41 2.54 -6.48 2.41
N ARG A 42 3.24 -6.56 3.55
CA ARG A 42 2.75 -6.02 4.84
C ARG A 42 2.59 -4.51 4.81
N GLU A 43 3.55 -3.78 4.23
CA GLU A 43 3.49 -2.33 4.06
C GLU A 43 2.26 -1.91 3.25
N ALA A 44 2.03 -2.56 2.09
CA ALA A 44 0.87 -2.31 1.24
C ALA A 44 -0.45 -2.63 1.94
N ALA A 45 -0.53 -3.79 2.61
CA ALA A 45 -1.73 -4.19 3.35
C ALA A 45 -2.08 -3.21 4.47
N SER A 46 -1.08 -2.77 5.25
CA SER A 46 -1.28 -1.80 6.33
C SER A 46 -1.73 -0.43 5.82
N ALA A 47 -1.13 0.05 4.71
CA ALA A 47 -1.55 1.31 4.09
C ALA A 47 -2.99 1.26 3.58
N ASP A 48 -3.38 0.15 2.94
CA ASP A 48 -4.75 -0.08 2.48
C ASP A 48 -5.75 -0.18 3.63
N GLU A 49 -5.38 -0.79 4.74
CA GLU A 49 -6.22 -0.86 5.94
C GLU A 49 -6.48 0.53 6.52
N ARG A 50 -5.45 1.37 6.66
CA ARG A 50 -5.58 2.75 7.14
C ARG A 50 -6.47 3.58 6.22
N LEU A 51 -6.29 3.45 4.91
CA LEU A 51 -7.14 4.13 3.93
C LEU A 51 -8.60 3.66 4.03
N ARG A 52 -8.84 2.34 4.14
CA ARG A 52 -10.19 1.78 4.32
C ARG A 52 -10.83 2.28 5.61
N ALA A 53 -10.10 2.32 6.72
CA ALA A 53 -10.59 2.85 7.99
C ALA A 53 -10.98 4.33 7.87
N ALA A 54 -10.13 5.16 7.25
CA ALA A 54 -10.42 6.58 7.05
C ALA A 54 -11.63 6.80 6.11
N ARG A 55 -11.79 5.99 5.06
CA ARG A 55 -12.96 6.03 4.17
C ARG A 55 -14.24 5.67 4.92
N ARG A 56 -14.22 4.63 5.76
CA ARG A 56 -15.36 4.25 6.60
C ARG A 56 -15.71 5.36 7.60
N ALA A 57 -14.71 5.93 8.27
CA ALA A 57 -14.92 7.04 9.19
C ALA A 57 -15.56 8.25 8.48
N ARG A 58 -15.11 8.57 7.26
CA ARG A 58 -15.72 9.65 6.45
C ARG A 58 -17.18 9.34 6.09
N HIS A 59 -17.49 8.11 5.69
CA HIS A 59 -18.85 7.72 5.31
C HIS A 59 -19.80 7.59 6.49
N GLY A 60 -19.32 7.21 7.68
CA GLY A 60 -20.15 7.16 8.90
C GLY A 60 -20.33 8.52 9.59
N LEU A 61 -19.59 9.54 9.16
CA LEU A 61 -19.72 10.95 9.60
C LEU A 61 -20.55 11.79 8.60
N ALA A 62 -21.01 11.19 7.50
CA ALA A 62 -21.81 11.83 6.45
C ALA A 62 -23.30 11.57 6.64
#